data_AF-A0A524N3U1-F1
#
_entry.id   AF-A0A524N3U1-F1
#
_cell.length_a   1.000
_cell.length_b   1.000
_cell.length_c   1.000
_cell.angle_alpha   90.00
_cell.angle_beta   90.00
_cell.angle_gamma   90.00
#
_symmetry.space_group_name_H-M   'P 1'
#
loop_
_entity.id
_entity.type
_entity.pdbx_description
1 polymer ?
#
loop_
_entity_poly.entity_id
_entity_poly.type
_entity_poly.pdbx_seq_one_letter_code
_entity_poly.pdbx_strand_id
1 'polypeptide(L)'
;MPFCSNCGSSVKPTDRFCNECGTPLQATQSTPQDAPSAPVEKPPTVLDGFIQPGLPVKVYTIFFMKDRFVAAKTGSWTTHAAGTMSTAMGGSGASRSQGYAIGTLMDHFSSNSRGDKAEKLAGYGPDEMVAADKANFQVPYSFVTSVEIKGPNFANELHIKIKAGKDHKFRMDNQSKDSIRYVLNVFQEFLPGKIFNK
;
A
#
# COMPACT_ATOMS: atom_id res chain seq x y z
N MET A 1 -46.71 25.47 -18.39
CA MET A 1 -46.94 25.32 -16.93
C MET A 1 -46.41 23.95 -16.55
N PRO A 2 -45.42 23.84 -15.66
CA PRO A 2 -44.90 22.54 -15.26
C PRO A 2 -45.87 21.82 -14.32
N PHE A 3 -45.94 20.49 -14.42
CA PHE A 3 -46.74 19.63 -13.56
C PHE A 3 -45.84 18.63 -12.85
N CYS A 4 -46.22 18.22 -11.64
CA CYS A 4 -45.48 17.24 -10.86
C CYS A 4 -45.56 15.86 -11.51
N SER A 5 -44.41 15.22 -11.76
CA SER A 5 -44.35 13.87 -12.35
C SER A 5 -44.93 12.76 -11.47
N ASN A 6 -45.12 13.02 -10.17
CA ASN A 6 -45.63 12.03 -9.22
C ASN A 6 -47.15 12.12 -9.01
N CYS A 7 -47.69 13.33 -8.82
CA CYS A 7 -49.11 13.52 -8.51
C CYS A 7 -49.91 14.31 -9.57
N GLY A 8 -49.24 14.84 -10.61
CA GLY A 8 -49.89 15.58 -11.69
C GLY A 8 -50.35 17.00 -11.34
N SER A 9 -50.05 17.51 -10.14
CA SER A 9 -50.44 18.87 -9.75
C SER A 9 -49.63 19.94 -10.47
N SER A 10 -50.24 21.10 -10.71
CA SER A 10 -49.55 22.28 -11.26
C SER A 10 -48.51 22.80 -10.27
N VAL A 11 -47.27 22.97 -10.72
CA VAL A 11 -46.17 23.45 -9.88
C VAL A 11 -45.58 24.74 -10.45
N LYS A 12 -45.02 25.60 -9.59
CA LYS A 12 -44.34 26.81 -10.08
C LYS A 12 -42.89 26.46 -10.47
N PRO A 13 -42.32 27.11 -11.50
CA PRO A 13 -40.93 26.83 -11.94
C PRO A 13 -39.87 27.08 -10.88
N THR A 14 -40.19 27.88 -9.85
CA THR A 14 -39.30 28.20 -8.73
C THR A 14 -39.45 27.25 -7.53
N ASP A 15 -40.45 26.37 -7.54
CA ASP A 15 -40.70 25.46 -6.43
C ASP A 15 -39.68 24.33 -6.44
N ARG A 16 -38.98 24.13 -5.32
CA ARG A 16 -37.97 23.06 -5.18
C ARG A 16 -38.62 21.70 -4.90
N PHE A 17 -39.82 21.71 -4.33
CA PHE A 17 -40.63 20.54 -3.98
C PHE A 17 -42.09 20.78 -4.35
N CYS A 18 -42.84 19.72 -4.64
CA CYS A 18 -44.27 19.79 -4.87
C CYS A 18 -45.01 20.11 -3.57
N ASN A 19 -45.83 21.16 -3.55
CA ASN A 19 -46.59 21.57 -2.37
C ASN A 19 -47.72 20.58 -2.00
N GLU A 20 -48.14 19.73 -2.95
CA GLU A 20 -49.23 18.76 -2.74
C GLU A 20 -48.75 17.40 -2.24
N CYS A 21 -47.60 16.91 -2.75
CA CYS A 21 -47.11 15.56 -2.42
C CYS A 21 -45.68 15.52 -1.87
N GLY A 22 -45.01 16.67 -1.75
CA GLY A 22 -43.64 16.78 -1.22
C GLY A 22 -42.53 16.31 -2.17
N THR A 23 -42.84 15.88 -3.39
CA THR A 23 -41.83 15.33 -4.32
C THR A 23 -40.88 16.43 -4.81
N PRO A 24 -39.55 16.24 -4.75
CA PRO A 24 -38.58 17.21 -5.26
C PRO A 24 -38.74 17.40 -6.77
N LEU A 25 -38.89 18.65 -7.22
CA LEU A 25 -39.12 19.02 -8.62
C LEU A 25 -37.83 19.37 -9.35
N GLN A 26 -36.76 19.64 -8.59
CA GLN A 26 -35.46 19.94 -9.13
C GLN A 26 -34.67 18.63 -9.25
N ALA A 27 -34.72 18.02 -10.44
CA ALA A 27 -33.70 17.06 -10.84
C ALA A 27 -32.38 17.84 -10.92
N THR A 28 -31.55 17.70 -9.89
CA THR A 28 -30.15 18.14 -9.92
C THR A 28 -29.57 17.63 -11.22
N GLN A 29 -29.11 18.55 -12.07
CA GLN A 29 -28.38 18.21 -13.28
C GLN A 29 -27.28 17.24 -12.87
N SER A 30 -27.45 15.98 -13.26
CA SER A 30 -26.44 14.96 -13.15
C SER A 30 -25.28 15.43 -14.03
N THR A 31 -24.27 16.02 -13.40
CA THR A 31 -22.92 16.01 -13.96
C THR A 31 -22.59 14.58 -14.37
N PRO A 32 -21.95 14.36 -15.53
CA PRO A 32 -21.63 13.04 -16.03
C PRO A 32 -20.96 12.20 -14.94
N GLN A 33 -21.59 11.05 -14.70
CA GLN A 33 -21.11 9.96 -13.87
C GLN A 33 -19.86 9.32 -14.49
N ASP A 34 -19.05 8.75 -13.60
CA ASP A 34 -18.15 7.61 -13.81
C ASP A 34 -16.81 7.82 -14.52
N ALA A 35 -15.83 8.27 -13.73
CA ALA A 35 -14.76 7.34 -13.37
C ALA A 35 -14.82 7.14 -11.84
N PRO A 36 -14.83 5.90 -11.32
CA PRO A 36 -14.66 5.67 -9.90
C PRO A 36 -13.27 6.20 -9.51
N SER A 37 -13.23 7.43 -9.02
CA SER A 37 -12.14 7.85 -8.15
C SER A 37 -12.35 7.03 -6.91
N ALA A 38 -11.70 5.86 -6.85
CA ALA A 38 -11.62 5.06 -5.65
C ALA A 38 -11.33 6.02 -4.49
N PRO A 39 -11.95 5.82 -3.31
CA PRO A 39 -11.57 6.60 -2.14
C PRO A 39 -10.05 6.59 -2.09
N VAL A 40 -9.44 7.76 -1.90
CA VAL A 40 -8.00 7.85 -1.63
C VAL A 40 -7.79 7.24 -0.25
N GLU A 41 -7.92 5.91 -0.18
CA GLU A 41 -7.44 5.05 0.86
C GLU A 41 -5.97 5.40 0.98
N LYS A 42 -5.49 5.56 2.22
CA LYS A 42 -4.07 5.79 2.51
C LYS A 42 -3.22 4.99 1.51
N PRO A 43 -2.20 5.59 0.88
CA PRO A 43 -1.35 4.86 -0.04
C PRO A 43 -0.92 3.56 0.65
N PRO A 44 -0.94 2.41 -0.05
CA PRO A 44 -0.57 1.14 0.54
C PRO A 44 0.77 1.32 1.24
N THR A 45 0.85 0.97 2.52
CA THR A 45 2.13 1.07 3.22
C THR A 45 3.07 0.07 2.57
N VAL A 46 4.18 0.55 2.01
CA VAL A 46 5.12 -0.29 1.26
C VAL A 46 6.41 -0.42 2.06
N LEU A 47 6.87 -1.65 2.26
CA LEU A 47 8.18 -1.93 2.82
C LEU A 47 9.02 -2.67 1.78
N ASP A 48 10.15 -2.07 1.38
CA ASP A 48 11.07 -2.68 0.42
C ASP A 48 12.27 -3.36 1.11
N GLY A 49 12.97 -4.23 0.38
CA GLY A 49 14.25 -4.81 0.80
C GLY A 49 14.14 -6.12 1.56
N PHE A 50 13.04 -6.86 1.41
CA PHE A 50 12.85 -8.16 2.08
C PHE A 50 13.56 -9.25 1.29
N ILE A 51 14.67 -9.74 1.81
CA ILE A 51 15.46 -10.80 1.19
C ILE A 51 14.96 -12.15 1.70
N GLN A 52 14.44 -12.99 0.82
CA GLN A 52 14.16 -14.37 1.14
C GLN A 52 15.42 -15.23 0.83
N PRO A 53 16.05 -15.85 1.85
CA PRO A 53 17.22 -16.67 1.65
C PRO A 53 16.86 -17.93 0.84
N GLY A 54 17.67 -18.23 -0.17
CA GLY A 54 17.49 -19.35 -1.10
C GLY A 54 18.39 -19.24 -2.32
N LEU A 55 18.47 -20.30 -3.12
CA LEU A 55 19.18 -20.29 -4.41
C LEU A 55 18.15 -20.47 -5.54
N PRO A 56 17.87 -19.43 -6.37
CA PRO A 56 18.40 -18.06 -6.33
C PRO A 56 17.77 -17.20 -5.23
N VAL A 57 18.52 -16.21 -4.72
CA VAL A 57 18.04 -15.25 -3.72
C VAL A 57 16.97 -14.34 -4.36
N LYS A 58 15.88 -14.11 -3.61
CA LYS A 58 14.76 -13.28 -4.05
C LYS A 58 14.64 -12.06 -3.14
N VAL A 59 14.46 -10.89 -3.74
CA VAL A 59 14.17 -9.65 -3.03
C VAL A 59 12.72 -9.28 -3.28
N TYR A 60 12.03 -8.98 -2.19
CA TYR A 60 10.62 -8.69 -2.15
C TYR A 60 10.36 -7.27 -1.64
N THR A 61 9.35 -6.65 -2.22
CA THR A 61 8.69 -5.45 -1.71
C THR A 61 7.32 -5.88 -1.20
N ILE A 62 7.03 -5.57 0.05
CA ILE A 62 5.77 -5.92 0.71
C ILE A 62 4.84 -4.71 0.65
N PHE A 63 3.69 -4.90 0.01
CA PHE A 63 2.59 -3.95 -0.03
C PHE A 63 1.56 -4.36 1.02
N PHE A 64 1.33 -3.50 2.01
CA PHE A 64 0.27 -3.69 2.99
C PHE A 64 -1.01 -3.04 2.47
N MET A 65 -2.04 -3.86 2.29
CA MET A 65 -3.37 -3.43 1.87
C MET A 65 -4.36 -3.56 3.03
N LYS A 66 -5.65 -3.38 2.79
CA LYS A 66 -6.65 -3.37 3.88
C LYS A 66 -6.84 -4.71 4.57
N ASP A 67 -6.81 -5.82 3.83
CA ASP A 67 -7.18 -7.15 4.33
C ASP A 67 -6.05 -8.20 4.18
N ARG A 68 -5.00 -7.85 3.43
CA ARG A 68 -3.87 -8.73 3.10
C ARG A 68 -2.61 -7.92 2.84
N PHE A 69 -1.46 -8.59 2.91
CA PHE A 69 -0.25 -8.05 2.31
C PHE A 69 0.11 -8.83 1.05
N VAL A 70 0.77 -8.15 0.11
CA VAL A 70 1.32 -8.75 -1.11
C VAL A 70 2.84 -8.61 -1.07
N ALA A 71 3.55 -9.73 -1.11
CA ALA A 71 5.00 -9.74 -1.28
C ALA A 71 5.31 -9.89 -2.77
N ALA A 72 5.73 -8.81 -3.40
CA ALA A 72 6.09 -8.81 -4.81
C ALA A 72 7.60 -8.89 -5.01
N LYS A 73 8.07 -9.81 -5.84
CA LYS A 73 9.46 -10.00 -6.21
C LYS A 73 9.93 -8.86 -7.10
N THR A 74 10.70 -7.96 -6.51
CA THR A 74 11.25 -6.77 -7.19
C THR A 74 12.71 -6.93 -7.59
N GLY A 75 13.42 -7.94 -7.06
CA GLY A 75 14.81 -8.20 -7.46
C GLY A 75 15.22 -9.67 -7.34
N SER A 76 16.34 -10.00 -7.99
CA SER A 76 17.02 -11.29 -7.84
C SER A 76 18.51 -11.09 -8.11
N TRP A 77 19.35 -11.82 -7.38
CA TRP A 77 20.82 -11.81 -7.49
C TRP A 77 21.54 -10.57 -6.94
N THR A 78 21.85 -10.61 -5.63
CA THR A 78 23.11 -10.20 -4.95
C THR A 78 22.83 -9.80 -3.49
N THR A 79 23.75 -10.16 -2.60
CA THR A 79 23.71 -9.96 -1.13
C THR A 79 23.97 -8.52 -0.67
N HIS A 80 24.01 -7.54 -1.58
CA HIS A 80 24.39 -6.15 -1.29
C HIS A 80 23.31 -5.14 -1.71
N ALA A 81 22.10 -5.61 -1.96
CA ALA A 81 21.10 -4.80 -2.61
C ALA A 81 19.78 -4.70 -1.84
N ALA A 82 19.78 -5.01 -0.54
CA ALA A 82 18.81 -4.38 0.35
C ALA A 82 19.15 -2.88 0.36
N GLY A 83 18.29 -2.05 -0.22
CA GLY A 83 18.45 -0.61 -0.16
C GLY A 83 18.60 -0.19 1.29
N THR A 84 19.67 0.53 1.61
CA THR A 84 19.82 1.18 2.91
C THR A 84 18.73 2.22 3.03
N MET A 85 17.81 2.07 3.99
CA MET A 85 16.78 3.07 4.31
C MET A 85 17.37 4.40 4.85
N SER A 86 18.70 4.54 4.88
CA SER A 86 19.44 5.72 5.36
C SER A 86 19.08 7.02 4.64
N THR A 87 18.51 6.96 3.44
CA THR A 87 18.14 8.17 2.66
C THR A 87 16.76 8.70 3.00
N ALA A 88 15.91 7.94 3.72
CA ALA A 88 14.59 8.40 4.14
C ALA A 88 14.63 9.53 5.19
N MET A 89 15.79 9.82 5.79
CA MET A 89 15.96 10.86 6.82
C MET A 89 16.99 11.96 6.48
N GLY A 90 17.24 12.25 5.20
CA GLY A 90 17.90 13.49 4.80
C GLY A 90 19.41 13.40 4.56
N GLY A 91 19.80 12.55 3.60
CA GLY A 91 21.07 12.72 2.91
C GLY A 91 21.02 13.95 2.00
N SER A 92 22.02 14.82 2.11
CA SER A 92 22.24 16.09 1.42
C SER A 92 21.78 16.13 -0.04
N GLY A 93 20.65 16.79 -0.32
CA GLY A 93 20.22 17.10 -1.69
C GLY A 93 18.76 17.50 -1.92
N ALA A 94 17.86 17.41 -0.93
CA ALA A 94 16.44 17.64 -1.16
C ALA A 94 16.05 19.13 -1.20
N SER A 95 15.82 19.63 -2.42
CA SER A 95 15.13 20.90 -2.64
C SER A 95 13.67 20.76 -2.18
N ARG A 96 13.31 21.52 -1.14
CA ARG A 96 11.95 21.71 -0.66
C ARG A 96 11.15 22.51 -1.70
N SER A 97 10.36 21.86 -2.54
CA SER A 97 9.15 22.50 -3.08
C SER A 97 8.21 21.52 -3.78
N GLN A 98 7.04 21.36 -3.16
CA GLN A 98 5.73 21.14 -3.77
C GLN A 98 5.38 19.73 -4.29
N GLY A 99 4.35 19.15 -3.66
CA GLY A 99 3.43 18.21 -4.33
C GLY A 99 3.46 16.76 -3.83
N TYR A 100 2.83 16.50 -2.69
CA TYR A 100 2.15 15.23 -2.34
C TYR A 100 2.92 13.91 -2.57
N ALA A 101 3.60 13.44 -1.50
CA ALA A 101 3.91 12.06 -1.03
C ALA A 101 4.31 10.92 -1.99
N ILE A 102 4.10 11.01 -3.30
CA ILE A 102 4.55 10.02 -4.29
C ILE A 102 5.98 10.36 -4.71
N GLY A 103 6.33 11.65 -4.84
CA GLY A 103 7.66 12.12 -5.24
C GLY A 103 8.81 11.72 -4.29
N THR A 104 8.58 11.76 -2.97
CA THR A 104 9.60 11.34 -1.98
C THR A 104 9.82 9.83 -1.95
N LEU A 105 8.82 9.04 -2.36
CA LEU A 105 8.96 7.60 -2.60
C LEU A 105 9.65 7.36 -3.95
N MET A 106 9.27 8.12 -4.99
CA MET A 106 9.82 8.05 -6.35
C MET A 106 11.33 8.33 -6.38
N ASP A 107 11.83 9.36 -5.70
CA ASP A 107 13.28 9.62 -5.60
C ASP A 107 14.02 8.56 -4.75
N HIS A 108 13.32 7.85 -3.87
CA HIS A 108 13.86 6.79 -3.01
C HIS A 108 14.04 5.45 -3.76
N PHE A 109 13.39 5.29 -4.91
CA PHE A 109 13.38 4.09 -5.75
C PHE A 109 14.10 4.30 -7.11
N SER A 110 14.24 5.55 -7.55
CA SER A 110 14.60 6.03 -8.90
C SER A 110 16.01 5.70 -9.44
N SER A 111 16.91 5.08 -8.65
CA SER A 111 18.27 4.75 -9.14
C SER A 111 18.48 3.28 -9.55
N ASN A 112 17.50 2.38 -9.36
CA ASN A 112 17.67 0.95 -9.66
C ASN A 112 16.40 0.33 -10.25
N SER A 113 16.56 -0.62 -11.18
CA SER A 113 15.49 -1.37 -11.88
C SER A 113 14.43 -2.03 -10.99
N ARG A 114 14.67 -2.10 -9.67
CA ARG A 114 13.71 -2.62 -8.67
C ARG A 114 12.67 -1.58 -8.28
N GLY A 115 13.09 -0.32 -8.19
CA GLY A 115 12.22 0.81 -7.93
C GLY A 115 11.18 0.94 -9.02
N ASP A 116 11.62 0.92 -10.28
CA ASP A 116 10.74 0.95 -11.45
C ASP A 116 9.74 -0.22 -11.46
N LYS A 117 10.14 -1.41 -10.98
CA LYS A 117 9.25 -2.58 -10.89
C LYS A 117 8.25 -2.43 -9.74
N ALA A 118 8.67 -1.91 -8.59
CA ALA A 118 7.79 -1.63 -7.46
C ALA A 118 6.78 -0.52 -7.79
N GLU A 119 7.22 0.54 -8.46
CA GLU A 119 6.38 1.65 -8.92
C GLU A 119 5.32 1.18 -9.91
N LYS A 120 5.71 0.38 -10.91
CA LYS A 120 4.75 -0.24 -11.83
C LYS A 120 3.74 -1.07 -11.05
N LEU A 121 4.20 -1.93 -10.13
CA LEU A 121 3.33 -2.81 -9.35
C LEU A 121 2.38 -2.06 -8.41
N ALA A 122 2.76 -0.89 -7.91
CA ALA A 122 1.90 -0.09 -7.02
C ALA A 122 0.58 0.36 -7.67
N GLY A 123 0.51 0.40 -9.01
CA GLY A 123 -0.71 0.70 -9.75
C GLY A 123 -1.65 -0.50 -9.98
N TYR A 124 -1.23 -1.71 -9.62
CA TYR A 124 -1.99 -2.94 -9.83
C TYR A 124 -2.84 -3.31 -8.60
N GLY A 125 -3.94 -4.01 -8.82
CA GLY A 125 -4.67 -4.68 -7.73
C GLY A 125 -3.87 -5.86 -7.15
N PRO A 126 -4.17 -6.32 -5.91
CA PRO A 126 -3.42 -7.40 -5.26
C PRO A 126 -3.38 -8.70 -6.07
N ASP A 127 -4.50 -9.09 -6.68
CA ASP A 127 -4.55 -10.30 -7.51
C ASP A 127 -3.74 -10.14 -8.81
N GLU A 128 -3.71 -8.94 -9.37
CA GLU A 128 -2.90 -8.62 -10.56
C GLU A 128 -1.40 -8.61 -10.22
N MET A 129 -1.02 -8.08 -9.06
CA MET A 129 0.36 -8.17 -8.57
C MET A 129 0.80 -9.62 -8.44
N VAL A 130 -0.04 -10.52 -7.92
CA VAL A 130 0.27 -11.96 -7.83
C VAL A 130 0.33 -12.60 -9.21
N ALA A 131 -0.53 -12.20 -10.14
CA ALA A 131 -0.50 -12.69 -11.52
C ALA A 131 0.74 -12.22 -12.30
N ALA A 132 1.29 -11.04 -11.97
CA ALA A 132 2.42 -10.45 -12.68
C ALA A 132 3.74 -11.25 -12.56
N ASP A 133 3.95 -11.99 -11.47
CA ASP A 133 5.13 -12.83 -11.30
C ASP A 133 4.79 -14.04 -10.41
N LYS A 134 5.12 -15.25 -10.87
CA LYS A 134 4.84 -16.51 -10.13
C LYS A 134 5.53 -16.57 -8.76
N ALA A 135 6.55 -15.75 -8.52
CA ALA A 135 7.22 -15.65 -7.23
C ALA A 135 6.50 -14.70 -6.26
N ASN A 136 5.56 -13.89 -6.74
CA ASN A 136 4.72 -13.03 -5.92
C ASN A 136 3.69 -13.87 -5.20
N PHE A 137 3.34 -13.43 -4.00
CA PHE A 137 2.31 -14.09 -3.22
C PHE A 137 1.60 -13.08 -2.34
N GLN A 138 0.34 -13.36 -2.06
CA GLN A 138 -0.47 -12.59 -1.14
C GLN A 138 -0.85 -13.43 0.06
N VAL A 139 -0.93 -12.78 1.22
CA VAL A 139 -1.30 -13.42 2.48
C VAL A 139 -2.35 -12.56 3.17
N PRO A 140 -3.60 -13.05 3.26
CA PRO A 140 -4.62 -12.42 4.08
C PRO A 140 -4.21 -12.37 5.55
N TYR A 141 -4.53 -11.26 6.23
CA TYR A 141 -4.15 -11.05 7.63
C TYR A 141 -4.79 -12.07 8.59
N SER A 142 -5.93 -12.64 8.21
CA SER A 142 -6.59 -13.73 8.93
C SER A 142 -5.75 -15.00 9.00
N PHE A 143 -4.94 -15.30 7.98
CA PHE A 143 -4.08 -16.48 7.96
C PHE A 143 -2.77 -16.28 8.71
N VAL A 144 -2.36 -15.05 8.99
CA VAL A 144 -1.15 -14.80 9.77
C VAL A 144 -1.39 -15.21 11.22
N THR A 145 -0.62 -16.16 11.72
CA THR A 145 -0.70 -16.62 13.12
C THR A 145 0.30 -15.89 14.02
N SER A 146 1.50 -15.62 13.52
CA SER A 146 2.53 -14.89 14.26
C SER A 146 3.57 -14.28 13.33
N VAL A 147 4.10 -13.12 13.71
CA VAL A 147 5.27 -12.49 13.09
C VAL A 147 6.38 -12.44 14.14
N GLU A 148 7.43 -13.21 13.94
CA GLU A 148 8.63 -13.17 14.79
C GLU A 148 9.66 -12.24 14.16
N ILE A 149 10.11 -11.24 14.91
CA ILE A 149 11.12 -10.28 14.46
C ILE A 149 12.32 -10.39 15.39
N LYS A 150 13.50 -10.61 14.80
CA LYS A 150 14.79 -10.77 15.49
C LYS A 150 15.81 -9.80 14.93
N GLY A 151 16.44 -9.00 15.77
CA GLY A 151 17.51 -8.08 15.37
C GLY A 151 17.35 -6.66 15.94
N PRO A 152 18.26 -5.72 15.60
CA PRO A 152 19.41 -5.92 14.72
C PRO A 152 20.51 -6.74 15.41
N ASN A 153 21.05 -7.73 14.70
CA ASN A 153 22.23 -8.45 15.16
C ASN A 153 23.48 -7.55 15.06
N PHE A 154 24.65 -8.03 15.51
CA PHE A 154 25.93 -7.30 15.39
C PHE A 154 26.27 -6.88 13.94
N ALA A 155 25.69 -7.56 12.95
CA ALA A 155 25.82 -7.24 11.52
C ALA A 155 24.72 -6.28 10.98
N ASN A 156 23.91 -5.66 11.84
CA ASN A 156 22.75 -4.82 11.47
C ASN A 156 21.72 -5.51 10.55
N GLU A 157 21.64 -6.85 10.65
CA GLU A 157 20.63 -7.65 9.96
C GLU A 157 19.37 -7.78 10.83
N LEU A 158 18.22 -7.59 10.20
CA LEU A 158 16.89 -7.82 10.78
C LEU A 158 16.27 -9.07 10.15
N HIS A 159 15.92 -10.05 10.97
CA HIS A 159 15.27 -11.29 10.53
C HIS A 159 13.79 -11.25 10.88
N ILE A 160 12.95 -11.44 9.86
CA ILE A 160 11.50 -11.41 9.99
C ILE A 160 10.95 -12.76 9.56
N LYS A 161 10.17 -13.41 10.42
CA LYS A 161 9.52 -14.68 10.11
C LYS A 161 8.01 -14.53 10.28
N ILE A 162 7.28 -14.59 9.18
CA ILE A 162 5.81 -14.54 9.14
C ILE A 162 5.31 -15.97 9.03
N LYS A 163 4.49 -16.42 9.99
CA LYS A 163 3.79 -17.71 9.93
C LYS A 163 2.38 -17.48 9.41
N ALA A 164 2.06 -17.99 8.23
CA ALA A 164 0.74 -17.83 7.64
C ALA A 164 0.36 -19.03 6.77
N GLY A 165 0.05 -20.16 7.41
CA GLY A 165 -0.07 -21.48 6.75
C GLY A 165 1.29 -22.04 6.31
N LYS A 166 2.03 -21.26 5.51
CA LYS A 166 3.45 -21.46 5.21
C LYS A 166 4.31 -20.44 5.96
N ASP A 167 5.49 -20.87 6.40
CA ASP A 167 6.47 -19.98 7.00
C ASP A 167 7.21 -19.19 5.92
N HIS A 168 7.11 -17.86 5.99
CA HIS A 168 7.86 -16.92 5.15
C HIS A 168 8.97 -16.29 5.99
N LYS A 169 10.22 -16.52 5.57
CA LYS A 169 11.41 -15.99 6.25
C LYS A 169 12.04 -14.92 5.37
N PHE A 170 12.27 -13.76 5.96
CA PHE A 170 12.92 -12.63 5.31
C PHE A 170 14.08 -12.13 6.17
N ARG A 171 15.03 -11.51 5.48
CA ARG A 171 16.15 -10.79 6.06
C ARG A 171 16.19 -9.41 5.44
N MET A 172 16.48 -8.39 6.24
CA MET A 172 16.80 -7.04 5.78
C MET A 172 18.19 -6.70 6.28
N ASP A 173 19.08 -6.29 5.37
CA ASP A 173 20.47 -6.00 5.69
C ASP A 173 20.64 -4.51 5.98
N ASN A 174 21.64 -4.17 6.80
CA ASN A 174 22.11 -2.79 7.01
C ASN A 174 21.02 -1.80 7.50
N GLN A 175 20.19 -2.24 8.44
CA GLN A 175 19.06 -1.46 8.94
C GLN A 175 19.44 -0.56 10.12
N SER A 176 19.08 0.72 10.03
CA SER A 176 19.22 1.65 11.15
C SER A 176 18.18 1.36 12.25
N LYS A 177 18.41 1.83 13.48
CA LYS A 177 17.44 1.69 14.58
C LYS A 177 16.07 2.28 14.23
N ASP A 178 16.03 3.38 13.48
CA ASP A 178 14.79 4.05 13.09
C ASP A 178 14.07 3.30 11.97
N SER A 179 14.82 2.73 11.04
CA SER A 179 14.30 1.83 10.00
C SER A 179 13.65 0.59 10.61
N ILE A 180 14.26 0.00 11.65
CA ILE A 180 13.69 -1.15 12.36
C ILE A 180 12.43 -0.76 13.12
N ARG A 181 12.43 0.38 13.80
CA ARG A 181 11.21 0.92 14.46
C ARG A 181 10.09 1.14 13.46
N TYR A 182 10.39 1.71 12.30
CA TYR A 182 9.40 1.92 11.25
C TYR A 182 8.79 0.59 10.79
N VAL A 183 9.63 -0.41 10.49
CA VAL A 183 9.14 -1.76 10.12
C VAL A 183 8.27 -2.35 11.23
N LEU A 184 8.70 -2.29 12.49
CA LEU A 184 7.92 -2.78 13.63
C LEU A 184 6.56 -2.09 13.73
N ASN A 185 6.53 -0.76 13.59
CA ASN A 185 5.30 0.02 13.66
C ASN A 185 4.33 -0.34 12.53
N VAL A 186 4.84 -0.52 11.31
CA VAL A 186 4.02 -0.95 10.16
C VAL A 186 3.45 -2.35 10.41
N PHE A 187 4.27 -3.31 10.80
CA PHE A 187 3.76 -4.63 11.15
C PHE A 187 2.72 -4.54 12.27
N GLN A 188 2.89 -3.65 13.25
CA GLN A 188 1.98 -3.52 14.39
C GLN A 188 0.64 -2.90 14.01
N GLU A 189 0.65 -1.96 13.06
CA GLU A 189 -0.54 -1.33 12.49
C GLU A 189 -1.41 -2.37 11.75
N PHE A 190 -0.78 -3.22 10.92
CA PHE A 190 -1.52 -4.16 10.07
C PHE A 190 -1.75 -5.54 10.70
N LEU A 191 -0.92 -5.95 11.66
CA LEU A 191 -1.00 -7.25 12.34
C LEU A 191 -0.98 -7.08 13.87
N PRO A 192 -1.97 -6.35 14.43
CA PRO A 192 -2.00 -6.05 15.86
C PRO A 192 -2.08 -7.33 16.69
N GLY A 193 -1.28 -7.39 17.76
CA GLY A 193 -1.26 -8.53 18.71
C GLY A 193 -0.62 -9.82 18.17
N LYS A 194 -0.09 -9.82 16.95
CA LYS A 194 0.54 -11.00 16.33
C LYS A 194 2.08 -10.91 16.27
N ILE A 195 2.66 -9.82 16.78
CA ILE A 195 4.11 -9.58 16.72
C ILE A 195 4.76 -10.10 18.00
N PHE A 196 5.79 -10.92 17.81
CA PHE A 196 6.62 -11.46 18.87
C PHE A 196 8.06 -10.98 18.64
N ASN A 197 8.49 -10.04 19.49
CA ASN A 197 9.88 -9.62 19.51
C ASN A 197 10.71 -10.72 20.20
N LYS A 198 11.72 -11.25 19.51
CA LYS A 198 12.58 -12.33 20.00
C LYS A 198 14.05 -11.99 19.95
#